data_AF-A0A359M0K1-F1
#
_entry.id   AF-A0A359M0K1-F1
#
_cell.length_a   1.000
_cell.length_b   1.000
_cell.length_c   1.000
_cell.angle_alpha   90.00
_cell.angle_beta   90.00
_cell.angle_gamma   90.00
#
_symmetry.space_group_name_H-M   'P 1'
#
loop_
_entity.id
_entity.type
_entity.pdbx_description
1 polymer ?
#
loop_
_entity_poly.entity_id
_entity_poly.type
_entity_poly.pdbx_seq_one_letter_code
_entity_poly.pdbx_strand_id
1 'polypeptide(L)' 'MNYAKFHRTEVLEAVLFQSRIRHAIGLDGGFGLQYRPLLSENIVLTGGFGVLFPGAGFKDIYTGRTQLSGFISARFVF' A
#
# COMPACT_ATOMS: atom_id res chain seq x y z
N MET A 1 -9.25 -4.67 2.92
CA MET A 1 -8.63 -4.11 4.14
C MET A 1 -7.83 -5.21 4.80
N ASN A 2 -6.59 -4.94 5.14
CA ASN A 2 -5.67 -5.88 5.77
C ASN A 2 -4.88 -5.16 6.87
N TYR A 3 -4.33 -5.93 7.81
CA TYR A 3 -3.53 -5.42 8.92
C TYR A 3 -2.10 -5.98 8.83
N ALA A 4 -1.14 -5.06 8.67
CA ALA A 4 0.27 -5.39 8.52
C ALA A 4 1.03 -5.18 9.84
N LYS A 5 1.96 -6.09 10.12
CA LYS A 5 2.91 -6.00 11.24
C LYS A 5 4.28 -6.54 10.87
N PHE A 6 5.33 -5.96 11.44
CA PHE A 6 6.67 -6.52 11.40
C PHE A 6 6.68 -7.83 12.19
N HIS A 7 7.31 -8.85 11.61
CA HIS A 7 7.51 -10.12 12.31
C HIS A 7 8.67 -10.03 13.32
N ARG A 8 9.72 -9.27 12.96
CA ARG A 8 10.93 -9.03 13.73
C ARG A 8 11.35 -7.57 13.53
N THR A 9 11.69 -6.87 14.61
CA THR A 9 12.11 -5.46 14.57
C THR A 9 13.60 -5.27 14.86
N GLU A 10 14.31 -6.30 15.31
CA GLU A 10 15.71 -6.25 15.75
C GLU A 10 16.65 -5.79 14.63
N VAL A 11 16.39 -6.22 13.39
CA VAL A 11 17.17 -5.80 12.22
C VAL A 11 16.91 -4.34 11.88
N LEU A 12 15.65 -3.89 11.99
CA LEU A 12 15.30 -2.48 11.76
C LEU A 12 15.94 -1.59 12.82
N GLU A 13 15.93 -2.02 14.08
CA GLU A 13 16.53 -1.28 15.20
C GLU A 13 18.05 -1.12 15.02
N ALA A 14 18.72 -2.19 14.59
CA ALA A 14 20.16 -2.18 14.31
C ALA A 14 20.53 -1.26 13.14
N VAL A 15 19.75 -1.28 12.05
CA VAL A 15 20.07 -0.48 10.83
C VAL A 15 19.69 0.99 11.00
N LEU A 16 18.61 1.29 11.71
CA LEU A 16 18.13 2.66 11.94
C LEU A 16 18.76 3.30 13.18
N PHE A 17 19.54 2.55 13.97
CA PHE A 17 20.12 2.99 15.24
C PHE A 17 19.05 3.52 16.22
N GLN A 18 17.86 2.92 16.19
CA GLN A 18 16.73 3.27 17.05
C GLN A 18 16.36 2.05 17.89
N SER A 19 16.11 2.23 19.19
CA SER A 19 15.65 1.15 20.05
C SER A 19 14.12 1.15 20.17
N ARG A 20 13.53 -0.03 20.40
CA ARG A 20 12.10 -0.20 20.70
C ARG A 20 11.18 0.22 19.55
N ILE A 21 11.52 -0.17 18.32
CA ILE A 21 10.63 -0.04 17.17
C ILE A 21 9.43 -0.97 17.38
N ARG A 22 8.23 -0.42 17.30
CA ARG A 22 7.00 -1.19 17.50
C ARG A 22 6.71 -2.08 16.29
N HIS A 23 5.96 -3.15 16.51
CA HIS A 23 5.70 -4.13 15.45
C HIS A 23 4.56 -3.71 14.51
N ALA A 24 3.69 -2.78 14.90
CA ALA A 24 2.51 -2.43 14.11
C ALA A 24 2.84 -1.57 12.89
N ILE A 25 2.71 -2.10 11.67
CA ILE A 25 2.91 -1.33 10.43
C ILE A 25 1.68 -0.46 10.17
N GLY A 26 0.48 -1.04 10.27
CA GLY A 26 -0.76 -0.29 10.05
C GLY A 26 -1.87 -1.09 9.39
N LEU A 27 -2.93 -0.38 9.03
CA LEU A 27 -4.05 -0.91 8.26
C LEU A 27 -3.90 -0.45 6.81
N ASP A 28 -3.85 -1.41 5.89
CA ASP A 28 -3.92 -1.13 4.47
C ASP A 28 -5.32 -1.40 3.91
N GLY A 29 -5.69 -0.61 2.91
CA GLY A 29 -6.91 -0.79 2.15
C GLY A 29 -6.72 -0.25 0.74
N GLY A 30 -7.50 -0.77 -0.19
CA GLY A 30 -7.50 -0.29 -1.54
C GLY A 30 -8.80 -0.59 -2.24
N PHE A 31 -9.07 0.18 -3.28
CA PHE A 31 -10.22 0.03 -4.15
C PHE A 31 -9.78 0.16 -5.59
N GLY A 32 -10.34 -0.69 -6.45
CA GLY A 32 -10.02 -0.73 -7.87
C GLY A 32 -11.29 -0.92 -8.69
N LEU A 33 -11.31 -0.29 -9.86
CA LEU A 33 -12.34 -0.41 -10.87
C LEU A 33 -11.70 -0.79 -12.20
N GLN A 34 -12.39 -1.67 -12.92
CA GLN A 34 -12.03 -2.02 -14.29
C GLN A 34 -13.26 -1.83 -15.18
N TYR A 35 -13.05 -1.16 -16.31
CA TYR A 35 -14.08 -0.91 -17.31
C TYR A 35 -13.66 -1.48 -18.66
N ARG A 36 -14.58 -2.23 -19.28
CA ARG A 36 -14.40 -2.95 -20.55
C ARG A 36 -15.52 -2.54 -21.52
N PRO A 37 -15.32 -1.49 -22.33
CA PRO A 37 -16.40 -0.87 -23.08
C PRO A 37 -17.01 -1.77 -24.16
N LEU A 38 -16.24 -2.66 -24.78
CA LEU A 38 -16.62 -3.37 -26.01
C LEU A 38 -16.97 -4.85 -25.82
N LEU A 39 -17.14 -5.34 -24.57
CA LEU A 39 -17.22 -6.78 -24.22
C LEU A 39 -16.08 -7.66 -24.80
N SER A 40 -15.10 -7.02 -25.40
CA SER A 40 -13.91 -7.57 -26.04
C SER A 40 -12.72 -7.05 -25.26
N GLU A 41 -11.70 -7.87 -25.04
CA GLU A 41 -10.45 -7.50 -24.34
C GLU A 41 -9.61 -6.47 -25.11
N ASN A 42 -10.11 -5.95 -26.24
CA ASN A 42 -9.45 -4.98 -27.11
C ASN A 42 -9.15 -3.66 -26.40
N ILE A 43 -10.02 -3.25 -25.45
CA ILE A 43 -9.85 -2.04 -24.66
C ILE A 43 -10.18 -2.35 -23.21
N VAL A 44 -9.17 -2.22 -22.34
CA VAL A 44 -9.33 -2.39 -20.89
C VAL A 44 -8.82 -1.15 -20.19
N LEU A 45 -9.71 -0.46 -19.48
CA LEU A 45 -9.38 0.65 -18.61
C LEU A 45 -9.40 0.17 -17.18
N THR A 46 -8.33 0.38 -16.43
CA THR A 46 -8.23 0.00 -15.02
C THR A 46 -7.75 1.20 -14.22
N GLY A 47 -8.41 1.47 -13.10
CA GLY A 47 -7.99 2.49 -12.15
C GLY A 47 -8.15 2.00 -10.74
N GLY A 48 -7.36 2.54 -9.83
CA GLY A 48 -7.48 2.19 -8.43
C GLY A 48 -6.70 3.13 -7.52
N PHE A 49 -7.00 3.05 -6.24
CA PHE A 49 -6.29 3.76 -5.20
C PHE A 49 -6.09 2.89 -3.97
N GLY A 50 -5.00 3.14 -3.26
CA GLY A 50 -4.63 2.50 -2.01
C GLY A 50 -4.47 3.53 -0.91
N VAL A 51 -4.75 3.12 0.31
CA VAL A 51 -4.54 3.88 1.53
C VAL A 51 -3.84 3.01 2.56
N LEU A 52 -2.82 3.56 3.22
CA LEU A 52 -2.17 2.95 4.37
C LEU A 52 -2.28 3.90 5.56
N PHE A 53 -2.99 3.45 6.59
CA PHE A 53 -3.07 4.13 7.88
C PHE A 53 -1.90 3.64 8.74
N PRO A 54 -0.89 4.48 9.01
CA PRO A 54 0.33 4.05 9.68
C PRO A 54 0.06 3.70 11.14
N GLY A 55 0.48 2.50 11.51
CA GLY A 55 0.56 2.00 12.87
C GLY A 55 1.79 2.52 13.60
N ALA A 56 1.90 2.15 14.87
CA ALA A 56 2.89 2.68 15.78
C ALA A 56 4.35 2.41 15.35
N GLY A 57 4.62 1.25 14.76
CA GLY A 57 5.94 0.88 14.24
C GLY A 57 6.32 1.61 12.96
N PHE A 58 5.37 1.82 12.05
CA PHE A 58 5.62 2.63 10.86
C PHE A 58 5.85 4.11 11.20
N LYS A 59 5.20 4.61 12.26
CA LYS A 59 5.44 5.95 12.82
C LYS A 59 6.81 6.10 13.47
N ASP A 60 7.43 5.00 13.92
CA ASP A 60 8.76 5.03 14.55
C ASP A 60 9.88 5.20 13.50
N ILE A 61 9.67 4.65 12.29
CA ILE A 61 10.66 4.63 11.21
C ILE A 61 10.40 5.67 10.10
N TYR A 62 9.17 6.14 9.96
CA TYR A 62 8.76 7.06 8.91
C TYR A 62 7.77 8.10 9.42
N THR A 63 7.35 9.00 8.53
CA THR A 63 6.34 10.00 8.86
C THR A 63 5.00 9.33 9.19
N GLY A 64 4.39 9.72 10.31
CA GLY A 64 3.09 9.20 10.75
C GLY A 64 1.86 9.67 9.98
N ARG A 65 2.03 10.09 8.73
CA ARG A 65 0.96 10.54 7.84
C ARG A 65 0.39 9.35 7.09
N THR A 66 -0.93 9.36 6.91
CA THR A 66 -1.62 8.42 6.04
C THR A 66 -1.05 8.51 4.63
N GLN A 67 -0.66 7.36 4.08
CA GLN A 67 -0.14 7.28 2.71
C GLN A 67 -1.29 6.97 1.76
N LEU A 68 -1.33 7.70 0.65
CA LEU A 68 -2.32 7.53 -0.41
C LEU A 68 -1.57 7.30 -1.72
N SER A 69 -1.97 6.27 -2.45
CA SER A 69 -1.43 5.97 -3.78
C SER A 69 -2.57 5.75 -4.76
N GLY A 70 -2.35 6.06 -6.03
CA GLY A 70 -3.34 5.89 -7.08
C GLY A 70 -2.68 5.49 -8.39
N PHE A 71 -3.40 4.75 -9.21
CA PHE A 71 -2.97 4.38 -10.55
C PHE A 71 -4.13 4.42 -11.54
N ILE A 72 -3.79 4.67 -12.80
CA ILE A 72 -4.67 4.57 -13.96
C ILE A 72 -3.88 3.86 -15.05
N SER A 73 -4.51 2.90 -15.72
CA SER A 73 -3.92 2.11 -16.80
C SER A 73 -4.94 1.91 -17.91
N ALA A 74 -4.44 1.97 -19.15
CA ALA A 74 -5.20 1.63 -20.35
C ALA A 74 -4.41 0.61 -21.15
N ARG A 75 -5.07 -0.48 -21.54
CA ARG A 75 -4.50 -1.53 -22.40
C ARG A 75 -5.30 -1.62 -23.69
N PHE A 76 -4.57 -1.68 -24.81
CA PHE A 76 -5.10 -1.84 -26.16
C PHE A 76 -4.51 -3.10 -26.80
N VAL A 77 -5.34 -3.89 -27.46
CA VAL A 77 -4.93 -5.07 -28.23
C VAL A 77 -5.48 -4.92 -29.64
N PHE A 78 -4.62 -5.12 -30.65
CA PHE A 78 -4.92 -4.98 -32.08
C PHE A 78 -4.61 -6.29 -32.79
#